data_AF-A0A0A1UP45-F1
#
_entry.id   AF-A0A0A1UP45-F1
#
_cell.length_a   1.000
_cell.length_b   1.000
_cell.length_c   1.000
_cell.angle_alpha   90.00
_cell.angle_beta   90.00
_cell.angle_gamma   90.00
#
_symmetry.space_group_name_H-M   'P 1'
#
loop_
_entity.id
_entity.type
_entity.pdbx_description
1 polymer ?
#
loop_
_entity_poly.entity_id
_entity_poly.type
_entity_poly.pdbx_seq_one_letter_code
_entity_poly.pdbx_strand_id
1 'polypeptide(L)'
;MMRSVFTVLTAIAATIAASPISHSNTTSGSLISITDSIMFNIPLPEFTIRRDNELPNKVDWTSDGCTSSPNNPFNFPFLPACHRHDFGYANFRLQTRFTRTNKLKIDMQFRTDLYYQCEDSAAQGVCRALANVYYAAVRVFGGHDQTPGKRMNNGLLWEYHALVDIYEEEVRKAQAAGDLPLLQ
;
A
#
# COMPACT_ATOMS: atom_id res chain seq x y z
N MET A 1 91.76 -0.87 25.05
CA MET A 1 90.71 -0.37 24.12
C MET A 1 89.70 -1.48 23.93
N MET A 2 88.52 -1.40 24.55
CA MET A 2 87.45 -2.39 24.36
C MET A 2 86.14 -1.62 24.22
N ARG A 3 85.58 -1.62 23.00
CA ARG A 3 84.32 -0.94 22.66
C ARG A 3 83.16 -1.87 23.01
N SER A 4 82.33 -1.48 23.98
CA SER A 4 81.05 -2.15 24.23
C SER A 4 80.01 -1.67 23.22
N VAL A 5 79.34 -2.61 22.55
CA VAL A 5 78.20 -2.36 21.67
C VAL A 5 76.94 -2.69 22.46
N PHE A 6 76.11 -1.69 22.74
CA PHE A 6 74.78 -1.88 23.32
C PHE A 6 73.76 -2.09 22.20
N THR A 7 73.12 -3.26 22.18
CA THR A 7 72.00 -3.55 21.28
C THR A 7 70.70 -3.07 21.93
N VAL A 8 70.05 -2.08 21.34
CA VAL A 8 68.74 -1.58 21.79
C VAL A 8 67.65 -2.41 21.11
N LEU A 9 66.88 -3.19 21.88
CA LEU A 9 65.63 -3.82 21.43
C LEU A 9 64.50 -2.79 21.56
N THR A 10 63.90 -2.36 20.45
CA THR A 10 62.66 -1.59 20.43
C THR A 10 61.46 -2.53 20.38
N ALA A 11 60.66 -2.56 21.45
CA ALA A 11 59.38 -3.26 21.48
C ALA A 11 58.30 -2.38 20.81
N ILE A 12 57.70 -2.88 19.72
CA ILE A 12 56.58 -2.21 19.05
C ILE A 12 55.29 -2.65 19.76
N ALA A 13 54.69 -1.75 20.53
CA ALA A 13 53.36 -1.95 21.12
C ALA A 13 52.29 -1.67 20.05
N ALA A 14 51.61 -2.72 19.58
CA ALA A 14 50.47 -2.60 18.69
C ALA A 14 49.22 -2.19 19.48
N THR A 15 48.78 -0.95 19.32
CA THR A 15 47.52 -0.45 19.87
C THR A 15 46.37 -0.93 18.98
N ILE A 16 45.54 -1.85 19.50
CA ILE A 16 44.31 -2.27 18.84
C ILE A 16 43.27 -1.18 19.08
N ALA A 17 43.06 -0.31 18.10
CA ALA A 17 41.95 0.63 18.11
C ALA A 17 40.64 -0.14 17.89
N ALA A 18 39.86 -0.34 18.95
CA ALA A 18 38.49 -0.84 18.83
C ALA A 18 37.60 0.29 18.30
N SER A 19 37.19 0.19 17.03
CA SER A 19 36.20 1.10 16.45
C SER A 19 34.82 0.89 17.10
N PRO A 20 34.07 1.95 17.43
CA PRO A 20 32.70 1.80 17.90
C PRO A 20 31.84 1.25 16.76
N ILE A 21 31.18 0.11 17.00
CA ILE A 21 30.15 -0.41 16.10
C ILE A 21 28.92 0.50 16.24
N SER A 22 28.82 1.48 15.36
CA SER A 22 27.62 2.28 15.18
C SER A 22 26.46 1.38 14.75
N HIS A 23 25.62 0.97 15.70
CA HIS A 23 24.34 0.32 15.41
C HIS A 23 23.35 1.39 14.89
N SER A 24 23.54 1.81 13.65
CA SER A 24 22.64 2.72 12.96
C SER A 24 21.39 1.96 12.50
N ASN A 25 20.18 2.47 12.81
CA ASN A 25 18.87 2.45 12.11
C ASN A 25 18.52 1.38 11.04
N THR A 26 19.20 0.24 10.97
CA THR A 26 19.15 -0.72 9.85
C THR A 26 17.82 -1.45 9.81
N THR A 27 17.21 -1.71 10.97
CA THR A 27 15.91 -2.41 11.10
C THR A 27 14.74 -1.60 10.54
N SER A 28 14.69 -0.28 10.79
CA SER A 28 13.60 0.58 10.31
C SER A 28 13.67 0.79 8.80
N GLY A 29 14.88 1.06 8.27
CA GLY A 29 15.10 1.13 6.82
C GLY A 29 14.76 -0.19 6.09
N SER A 30 15.05 -1.33 6.73
CA SER A 30 14.68 -2.65 6.22
C SER A 30 13.17 -2.91 6.26
N LEU A 31 12.44 -2.44 7.27
CA LEU A 31 10.98 -2.60 7.35
C LEU A 31 10.22 -1.75 6.33
N ILE A 32 10.69 -0.51 6.10
CA ILE A 32 10.13 0.38 5.08
C ILE A 32 10.28 -0.25 3.69
N SER A 33 11.47 -0.74 3.34
CA SER A 33 11.70 -1.35 2.02
C SER A 33 10.88 -2.63 1.81
N ILE A 34 10.68 -3.44 2.86
CA ILE A 34 9.80 -4.61 2.81
C ILE A 34 8.34 -4.19 2.58
N THR A 35 7.87 -3.18 3.30
CA THR A 35 6.50 -2.66 3.13
C THR A 35 6.29 -2.12 1.73
N ASP A 36 7.24 -1.34 1.21
CA ASP A 36 7.16 -0.78 -0.14
C ASP A 36 7.19 -1.89 -1.20
N SER A 37 8.02 -2.91 -1.01
CA SER A 37 8.08 -4.06 -1.90
C SER A 37 6.75 -4.82 -1.95
N ILE A 38 6.14 -5.09 -0.79
CA ILE A 38 4.83 -5.77 -0.70
C ILE A 38 3.70 -4.90 -1.27
N MET A 39 3.76 -3.60 -1.02
CA MET A 39 2.73 -2.65 -1.46
C MET A 39 2.77 -2.42 -2.97
N PHE A 40 3.96 -2.26 -3.58
CA PHE A 40 4.08 -1.71 -4.94
C PHE A 40 4.86 -2.57 -5.94
N ASN A 41 5.60 -3.59 -5.50
CA ASN A 41 6.54 -4.32 -6.37
C ASN A 41 6.18 -5.78 -6.57
N ILE A 42 5.10 -6.26 -5.96
CA ILE A 42 4.59 -7.63 -6.17
C ILE A 42 3.19 -7.61 -6.81
N PRO A 43 2.86 -8.63 -7.62
CA PRO A 43 1.50 -8.84 -8.11
C PRO A 43 0.49 -9.04 -6.97
N LEU A 44 -0.78 -8.73 -7.22
CA LEU A 44 -1.86 -8.91 -6.24
C LEU A 44 -2.02 -10.38 -5.75
N PRO A 45 -1.84 -11.42 -6.61
CA PRO A 45 -1.85 -12.80 -6.14
C PRO A 45 -0.74 -13.09 -5.11
N GLU A 46 0.48 -12.61 -5.36
CA GLU A 46 1.60 -12.77 -4.41
C GLU A 46 1.36 -12.01 -3.10
N PHE A 47 0.74 -10.82 -3.17
CA PHE A 47 0.31 -10.10 -1.97
C PHE A 47 -0.69 -10.93 -1.14
N THR A 48 -1.67 -11.55 -1.80
CA THR A 48 -2.70 -12.36 -1.16
C THR A 48 -2.06 -13.56 -0.44
N ILE A 49 -1.16 -14.27 -1.10
CA ILE A 49 -0.40 -15.38 -0.50
C ILE A 49 0.35 -14.91 0.76
N ARG A 50 1.03 -13.76 0.70
CA ARG A 50 1.77 -13.21 1.85
C ARG A 50 0.85 -12.84 3.00
N ARG A 51 -0.27 -12.19 2.72
CA ARG A 51 -1.28 -11.83 3.71
C ARG A 51 -1.82 -13.07 4.40
N ASP A 52 -2.23 -14.09 3.63
CA ASP A 52 -2.85 -15.30 4.17
C ASP A 52 -1.90 -16.12 5.06
N ASN A 53 -0.59 -15.92 4.89
CA ASN A 53 0.44 -16.55 5.71
C ASN A 53 1.07 -15.58 6.73
N GLU A 54 0.62 -14.32 6.78
CA GLU A 54 1.19 -13.23 7.57
C GLU A 54 2.72 -13.10 7.40
N LEU A 55 3.20 -13.18 6.15
CA LEU A 55 4.63 -13.20 5.81
C LEU A 55 5.13 -11.89 5.17
N PRO A 56 6.01 -11.12 5.85
CA PRO A 56 6.62 -11.41 7.14
C PRO A 56 5.72 -10.95 8.31
N ASN A 57 5.88 -11.52 9.49
CA ASN A 57 5.08 -11.23 10.69
C ASN A 57 5.44 -9.90 11.40
N LYS A 58 6.23 -9.05 10.74
CA LYS A 58 6.74 -7.78 11.27
C LYS A 58 6.08 -6.55 10.66
N VAL A 59 5.14 -6.76 9.75
CA VAL A 59 4.27 -5.73 9.18
C VAL A 59 2.84 -5.98 9.66
N ASP A 60 2.03 -4.95 9.62
CA ASP A 60 0.63 -5.03 10.02
C ASP A 60 -0.22 -5.61 8.88
N TRP A 61 -0.83 -6.76 9.13
CA TRP A 61 -1.73 -7.45 8.20
C TRP A 61 -3.22 -7.24 8.54
N THR A 62 -3.54 -6.48 9.58
CA THR A 62 -4.92 -6.19 9.98
C THR A 62 -5.66 -5.43 8.88
N SER A 63 -6.94 -5.77 8.71
CA SER A 63 -7.77 -5.26 7.62
C SER A 63 -9.23 -5.57 7.91
N ASP A 64 -10.08 -4.56 7.80
CA ASP A 64 -11.54 -4.69 7.79
C ASP A 64 -12.08 -4.87 6.36
N GLY A 65 -11.19 -4.93 5.36
CA GLY A 65 -11.53 -5.20 3.98
C GLY A 65 -12.34 -4.05 3.39
N CYS A 66 -13.40 -4.36 2.65
CA CYS A 66 -14.19 -3.32 2.00
C CYS A 66 -15.32 -2.75 2.88
N THR A 67 -15.26 -2.89 4.22
CA THR A 67 -16.38 -2.58 5.12
C THR A 67 -16.86 -1.12 5.02
N SER A 68 -15.94 -0.17 4.85
CA SER A 68 -16.27 1.27 4.71
C SER A 68 -16.32 1.72 3.23
N SER A 69 -16.43 0.79 2.29
CA SER A 69 -16.45 1.08 0.85
C SER A 69 -17.86 1.37 0.33
N PRO A 70 -18.00 2.00 -0.85
CA PRO A 70 -19.28 2.05 -1.56
C PRO A 70 -19.89 0.65 -1.74
N ASN A 71 -21.22 0.57 -1.87
CA ASN A 71 -21.90 -0.71 -2.04
C ASN A 71 -21.43 -1.45 -3.31
N ASN A 72 -21.31 -2.78 -3.22
CA ASN A 72 -20.98 -3.67 -4.33
C ASN A 72 -22.06 -4.74 -4.50
N PRO A 73 -23.23 -4.37 -5.03
CA PRO A 73 -24.40 -5.26 -5.08
C PRO A 73 -24.24 -6.45 -6.03
N PHE A 74 -23.27 -6.39 -6.95
CA PHE A 74 -22.98 -7.45 -7.92
C PHE A 74 -21.83 -8.37 -7.48
N ASN A 75 -21.33 -8.22 -6.25
CA ASN A 75 -20.27 -9.06 -5.67
C ASN A 75 -18.99 -9.14 -6.52
N PHE A 76 -18.57 -8.03 -7.15
CA PHE A 76 -17.26 -7.98 -7.81
C PHE A 76 -16.13 -8.29 -6.81
N PRO A 77 -15.06 -9.01 -7.20
CA PRO A 77 -14.08 -9.58 -6.27
C PRO A 77 -13.05 -8.54 -5.75
N PHE A 78 -13.51 -7.45 -5.16
CA PHE A 78 -12.66 -6.33 -4.72
C PHE A 78 -11.94 -6.56 -3.39
N LEU A 79 -12.28 -7.63 -2.66
CA LEU A 79 -11.74 -7.90 -1.34
C LEU A 79 -10.19 -7.93 -1.30
N PRO A 80 -9.47 -8.60 -2.23
CA PRO A 80 -8.01 -8.58 -2.21
C PRO A 80 -7.41 -7.18 -2.46
N ALA A 81 -8.08 -6.34 -3.25
CA ALA A 81 -7.65 -4.95 -3.45
C ALA A 81 -7.82 -4.12 -2.17
N CYS A 82 -8.96 -4.24 -1.48
CA CYS A 82 -9.19 -3.58 -0.19
C CYS A 82 -8.16 -4.02 0.85
N HIS A 83 -7.85 -5.31 0.90
CA HIS A 83 -6.82 -5.86 1.76
C HIS A 83 -5.43 -5.23 1.56
N ARG A 84 -5.02 -4.97 0.31
CA ARG A 84 -3.75 -4.29 0.03
C ARG A 84 -3.79 -2.80 0.32
N HIS A 85 -4.94 -2.16 0.13
CA HIS A 85 -5.14 -0.76 0.50
C HIS A 85 -5.00 -0.56 2.02
N ASP A 86 -5.65 -1.41 2.82
CA ASP A 86 -5.56 -1.42 4.28
C ASP A 86 -4.12 -1.64 4.76
N PHE A 87 -3.43 -2.61 4.16
CA PHE A 87 -2.02 -2.88 4.43
C PHE A 87 -1.16 -1.62 4.26
N GLY A 88 -1.35 -0.90 3.14
CA GLY A 88 -0.65 0.35 2.89
C GLY A 88 -0.99 1.43 3.93
N TYR A 89 -2.28 1.59 4.25
CA TYR A 89 -2.75 2.59 5.21
C TYR A 89 -2.22 2.32 6.62
N ALA A 90 -2.31 1.09 7.13
CA ALA A 90 -1.85 0.71 8.46
C ALA A 90 -0.33 0.86 8.59
N ASN A 91 0.43 0.25 7.69
CA ASN A 91 1.90 0.23 7.81
C ASN A 91 2.52 1.61 7.60
N PHE A 92 2.01 2.43 6.68
CA PHE A 92 2.55 3.77 6.48
C PHE A 92 2.27 4.70 7.67
N ARG A 93 1.17 4.48 8.40
CA ARG A 93 0.88 5.19 9.66
C ARG A 93 1.82 4.76 10.77
N LEU A 94 1.97 3.44 10.98
CA LEU A 94 2.91 2.88 11.97
C LEU A 94 4.35 3.33 11.72
N GLN A 95 4.72 3.51 10.44
CA GLN A 95 6.03 3.99 10.01
C GLN A 95 6.15 5.51 9.96
N THR A 96 5.15 6.26 10.46
CA THR A 96 5.15 7.73 10.55
C THR A 96 5.34 8.45 9.20
N ARG A 97 4.94 7.80 8.10
CA ARG A 97 5.14 8.28 6.72
C ARG A 97 3.87 8.31 5.90
N PHE A 98 2.70 8.34 6.54
CA PHE A 98 1.40 8.49 5.91
C PHE A 98 1.18 9.95 5.45
N THR A 99 1.96 10.38 4.46
CA THR A 99 1.87 11.71 3.86
C THR A 99 0.81 11.74 2.75
N ARG A 100 0.35 12.94 2.36
CA ARG A 100 -0.55 13.12 1.20
C ARG A 100 -0.04 12.43 -0.07
N THR A 101 1.27 12.49 -0.31
CA THR A 101 1.93 11.88 -1.46
C THR A 101 1.93 10.35 -1.36
N ASN A 102 2.27 9.80 -0.19
CA ASN A 102 2.27 8.35 -0.02
C ASN A 102 0.86 7.76 -0.03
N LYS A 103 -0.11 8.43 0.60
CA LYS A 103 -1.52 8.06 0.49
C LYS A 103 -1.97 8.03 -0.98
N LEU A 104 -1.62 9.04 -1.79
CA LEU A 104 -1.95 9.04 -3.21
C LEU A 104 -1.37 7.82 -3.94
N LYS A 105 -0.12 7.42 -3.65
CA LYS A 105 0.48 6.21 -4.23
C LYS A 105 -0.29 4.94 -3.84
N ILE A 106 -0.70 4.83 -2.57
CA ILE A 106 -1.49 3.70 -2.08
C ILE A 106 -2.87 3.67 -2.77
N ASP A 107 -3.55 4.82 -2.86
CA ASP A 107 -4.85 4.91 -3.54
C ASP A 107 -4.73 4.56 -5.04
N MET A 108 -3.65 4.99 -5.71
CA MET A 108 -3.38 4.61 -7.10
C MET A 108 -3.16 3.11 -7.27
N GLN A 109 -2.39 2.50 -6.35
CA GLN A 109 -2.18 1.06 -6.37
C GLN A 109 -3.48 0.28 -6.14
N PHE A 110 -4.34 0.78 -5.25
CA PHE A 110 -5.69 0.23 -5.04
C PHE A 110 -6.52 0.26 -6.32
N ARG A 111 -6.49 1.36 -7.08
CA ARG A 111 -7.15 1.43 -8.39
C ARG A 111 -6.62 0.36 -9.35
N THR A 112 -5.30 0.19 -9.42
CA THR A 112 -4.67 -0.85 -10.24
C THR A 112 -5.17 -2.24 -9.84
N ASP A 113 -5.30 -2.52 -8.55
CA ASP A 113 -5.77 -3.82 -8.05
C ASP A 113 -7.25 -4.06 -8.31
N LEU A 114 -8.09 -3.04 -8.16
CA LEU A 114 -9.50 -3.12 -8.52
C LEU A 114 -9.67 -3.41 -10.01
N TYR A 115 -8.86 -2.77 -10.86
CA TYR A 115 -8.88 -3.01 -12.30
C TYR A 115 -8.41 -4.41 -12.67
N TYR A 116 -7.37 -4.93 -11.98
CA TYR A 116 -6.92 -6.31 -12.13
C TYR A 116 -8.04 -7.30 -11.78
N GLN A 117 -8.77 -7.06 -10.69
CA GLN A 117 -9.92 -7.88 -10.30
C GLN A 117 -11.07 -7.84 -11.31
N CYS A 118 -11.12 -6.85 -12.19
CA CYS A 118 -12.11 -6.75 -13.26
C CYS A 118 -11.70 -7.45 -14.56
N GLU A 119 -10.49 -8.00 -14.68
CA GLU A 119 -10.03 -8.63 -15.92
C GLU A 119 -10.87 -9.87 -16.28
N ASP A 120 -11.21 -10.68 -15.28
CA ASP A 120 -11.98 -11.92 -15.45
C ASP A 120 -13.49 -11.74 -15.24
N SER A 121 -13.97 -10.51 -15.07
CA SER A 121 -15.39 -10.22 -14.83
C SER A 121 -16.19 -10.29 -16.13
N ALA A 122 -17.28 -11.07 -16.12
CA ALA A 122 -18.24 -11.12 -17.25
C ALA A 122 -18.86 -9.74 -17.55
N ALA A 123 -19.00 -8.88 -16.54
CA ALA A 123 -19.47 -7.50 -16.66
C ALA A 123 -18.32 -6.50 -16.49
N GLN A 124 -17.22 -6.70 -17.24
CA GLN A 124 -15.98 -5.94 -17.08
C GLN A 124 -16.16 -4.41 -17.10
N GLY A 125 -17.03 -3.89 -17.98
CA GLY A 125 -17.31 -2.44 -18.05
C GLY A 125 -17.89 -1.90 -16.74
N VAL A 126 -18.92 -2.57 -16.22
CA VAL A 126 -19.58 -2.21 -14.96
C VAL A 126 -18.65 -2.40 -13.76
N CYS A 127 -17.85 -3.47 -13.76
CA CYS A 127 -16.84 -3.70 -12.73
C CYS A 127 -15.84 -2.53 -12.68
N ARG A 128 -15.30 -2.12 -13.82
CA ARG A 128 -14.37 -0.99 -13.91
C ARG A 128 -15.02 0.34 -13.53
N ALA A 129 -16.31 0.52 -13.85
CA ALA A 129 -17.06 1.69 -13.41
C ALA A 129 -17.15 1.74 -11.87
N LEU A 130 -17.49 0.63 -11.21
CA LEU A 130 -17.49 0.57 -9.74
C LEU A 130 -16.08 0.73 -9.15
N ALA A 131 -15.05 0.18 -9.80
CA ALA A 131 -13.66 0.36 -9.39
C ALA A 131 -13.25 1.84 -9.36
N ASN A 132 -13.72 2.64 -10.32
CA ASN A 132 -13.50 4.09 -10.31
C ASN A 132 -14.22 4.78 -9.14
N VAL A 133 -15.44 4.36 -8.81
CA VAL A 133 -16.18 4.87 -7.63
C VAL A 133 -15.43 4.56 -6.33
N TYR A 134 -14.92 3.33 -6.18
CA TYR A 134 -14.11 2.92 -5.02
C TYR A 134 -12.83 3.76 -4.90
N TYR A 135 -12.11 3.95 -6.01
CA TYR A 135 -10.93 4.80 -6.04
C TYR A 135 -11.27 6.25 -5.65
N ALA A 136 -12.29 6.84 -6.25
CA ALA A 136 -12.72 8.20 -5.94
C ALA A 136 -13.15 8.34 -4.47
N ALA A 137 -13.83 7.34 -3.91
CA ALA A 137 -14.21 7.33 -2.50
C ALA A 137 -13.00 7.41 -1.57
N VAL A 138 -11.94 6.61 -1.79
CA VAL A 138 -10.73 6.70 -0.95
C VAL A 138 -9.98 8.03 -1.16
N ARG A 139 -10.04 8.61 -2.37
CA ARG A 139 -9.50 9.96 -2.65
C ARG A 139 -10.25 11.04 -1.86
N VAL A 140 -11.58 10.96 -1.75
CA VAL A 140 -12.44 11.97 -1.11
C VAL A 140 -12.59 11.77 0.40
N PHE A 141 -12.76 10.55 0.88
CA PHE A 141 -13.13 10.25 2.27
C PHE A 141 -12.01 9.55 3.07
N GLY A 142 -11.12 8.81 2.42
CA GLY A 142 -10.04 8.10 3.10
C GLY A 142 -8.94 9.02 3.67
N GLY A 143 -8.29 8.60 4.75
CA GLY A 143 -7.03 9.16 5.26
C GLY A 143 -7.09 10.62 5.70
N HIS A 144 -8.05 10.98 6.55
CA HIS A 144 -8.15 12.32 7.15
C HIS A 144 -6.90 12.73 7.94
N ASP A 145 -6.20 11.73 8.50
CA ASP A 145 -5.00 11.81 9.32
C ASP A 145 -3.68 11.89 8.52
N GLN A 146 -3.74 11.93 7.18
CA GLN A 146 -2.54 12.12 6.35
C GLN A 146 -1.79 13.42 6.70
N THR A 147 -0.48 13.50 6.45
CA THR A 147 0.31 14.73 6.67
C THR A 147 0.69 15.42 5.34
N PRO A 148 0.45 16.74 5.18
CA PRO A 148 -0.42 17.57 6.03
C PRO A 148 -1.89 17.10 5.95
N GLY A 149 -2.65 17.40 7.02
CA GLY A 149 -4.05 17.00 7.19
C GLY A 149 -4.91 17.19 5.95
N LYS A 150 -5.85 16.26 5.71
CA LYS A 150 -6.75 16.35 4.56
C LYS A 150 -7.60 17.63 4.64
N ARG A 151 -7.66 18.36 3.53
CA ARG A 151 -8.50 19.55 3.35
C ARG A 151 -9.69 19.19 2.47
N MET A 152 -10.83 19.84 2.71
CA MET A 152 -12.00 19.71 1.85
C MET A 152 -11.63 20.10 0.41
N ASN A 153 -12.05 19.28 -0.54
CA ASN A 153 -11.80 19.49 -1.96
C ASN A 153 -13.09 19.22 -2.72
N ASN A 154 -13.81 20.29 -3.05
CA ASN A 154 -15.08 20.22 -3.77
C ASN A 154 -14.92 19.59 -5.17
N GLY A 155 -13.75 19.73 -5.79
CA GLY A 155 -13.46 19.10 -7.08
C GLY A 155 -13.43 17.57 -6.99
N LEU A 156 -12.77 17.02 -5.96
CA LEU A 156 -12.77 15.56 -5.74
C LEU A 156 -14.17 15.04 -5.37
N LEU A 157 -14.94 15.81 -4.60
CA LEU A 157 -16.31 15.43 -4.26
C LEU A 157 -17.22 15.40 -5.50
N TRP A 158 -17.09 16.40 -6.38
CA TRP A 158 -17.80 16.42 -7.66
C TRP A 158 -17.40 15.25 -8.56
N GLU A 159 -16.10 14.95 -8.66
CA GLU A 159 -15.59 13.79 -9.41
C GLU A 159 -16.17 12.47 -8.88
N TYR A 160 -16.26 12.31 -7.57
CA TYR A 160 -16.88 11.14 -6.97
C TYR A 160 -18.35 10.98 -7.37
N HIS A 161 -19.16 12.04 -7.26
CA HIS A 161 -20.58 11.97 -7.68
C HIS A 161 -20.72 11.70 -9.19
N ALA A 162 -19.91 12.34 -10.04
CA ALA A 162 -19.92 12.08 -11.48
C ALA A 162 -19.59 10.62 -11.82
N LEU A 163 -18.67 9.99 -11.06
CA LEU A 163 -18.34 8.57 -11.25
C LEU A 163 -19.45 7.64 -10.74
N VAL A 164 -20.19 8.03 -9.71
CA VAL A 164 -21.39 7.32 -9.26
C VAL A 164 -22.45 7.34 -10.37
N ASP A 165 -22.74 8.51 -10.95
CA ASP A 165 -23.70 8.65 -12.05
C ASP A 165 -23.31 7.78 -13.26
N ILE A 166 -22.02 7.74 -13.60
CA ILE A 166 -21.49 6.87 -14.67
C ILE A 166 -21.71 5.40 -14.33
N TYR A 167 -21.40 4.98 -13.10
CA TYR A 167 -21.61 3.60 -12.67
C TYR A 167 -23.08 3.19 -12.75
N GLU A 168 -24.00 4.02 -12.27
CA GLU A 168 -25.44 3.77 -12.33
C GLU A 168 -25.94 3.63 -13.76
N GLU A 169 -25.47 4.49 -14.66
CA GLU A 169 -25.81 4.43 -16.09
C GLU A 169 -25.26 3.16 -16.77
N GLU A 170 -24.03 2.74 -16.44
CA GLU A 170 -23.46 1.49 -16.97
C GLU A 170 -24.20 0.26 -16.44
N VAL A 171 -24.62 0.26 -15.18
CA VAL A 171 -25.49 -0.79 -14.61
C VAL A 171 -26.81 -0.86 -15.38
N ARG A 172 -27.46 0.28 -15.60
CA ARG A 172 -28.75 0.35 -16.32
C ARG A 172 -28.62 -0.21 -17.74
N LYS A 173 -27.55 0.13 -18.47
CA LYS A 173 -27.27 -0.41 -19.82
C LYS A 173 -27.06 -1.92 -19.79
N ALA A 174 -26.22 -2.42 -18.89
CA ALA A 174 -25.93 -3.85 -18.76
C ALA A 174 -27.19 -4.65 -18.38
N GLN A 175 -28.02 -4.14 -17.47
CA GLN A 175 -29.31 -4.76 -17.14
C GLN A 175 -30.28 -4.78 -18.31
N ALA A 176 -30.37 -3.69 -19.09
CA ALA A 176 -31.21 -3.63 -20.28
C ALA A 176 -30.74 -4.59 -21.39
N ALA A 177 -29.44 -4.85 -21.47
CA ALA A 177 -28.85 -5.82 -22.38
C ALA A 177 -28.98 -7.29 -21.90
N GLY A 178 -29.33 -7.50 -20.63
CA GLY A 178 -29.36 -8.82 -20.00
C GLY A 178 -28.01 -9.33 -19.49
N ASP A 179 -26.98 -8.47 -19.47
CA ASP A 179 -25.62 -8.80 -19.03
C ASP A 179 -25.47 -8.78 -17.50
N LEU A 180 -26.38 -8.11 -16.79
CA LEU A 180 -26.44 -8.08 -15.33
C LEU A 180 -27.85 -8.37 -14.81
N PRO A 181 -27.96 -9.01 -13.63
CA PRO A 181 -29.25 -9.23 -13.01
C PRO A 181 -29.89 -7.90 -12.56
N LEU A 182 -31.22 -7.86 -12.55
CA LEU A 182 -31.95 -6.80 -11.87
C LEU A 182 -31.79 -6.97 -10.36
N LEU A 183 -31.40 -5.90 -9.69
CA LEU A 183 -31.37 -5.84 -8.23
C LEU A 183 -32.81 -5.64 -7.75
N GLN A 184 -33.22 -6.40 -6.72
CA GLN A 184 -34.55 -6.29 -6.10
C GLN A 184 -34.57 -5.20 -5.04
#